data_AF-A0A7K2YF65-F1
#
_entry.id   AF-A0A7K2YF65-F1
#
_cell.length_a   1.000
_cell.length_b   1.000
_cell.length_c   1.000
_cell.angle_alpha   90.00
_cell.angle_beta   90.00
_cell.angle_gamma   90.00
#
_symmetry.space_group_name_H-M   'P 1'
#
loop_
_entity.id
_entity.type
_entity.pdbx_description
1 polymer ?
#
loop_
_entity_poly.entity_id
_entity_poly.type
_entity_poly.pdbx_seq_one_letter_code
_entity_poly.pdbx_strand_id
1 'polypeptide(L)'
;LASGAAFVGIGAPGTVDTRTGTVRSATDLLPGWAGTAVGPAVEAATGLPVLVDNDVNVLALGELRRGAAAGHDAVLYVSVGTGVGGALALGGRIVRGARGVAGELGHLA
;
A
#
# COMPACT_ATOMS: atom_id res chain seq x y z
N LEU A 1 -7.51 -19.79 23.09
CA LEU A 1 -6.97 -18.76 22.17
C LEU A 1 -8.12 -18.33 21.28
N ALA A 2 -8.52 -17.06 21.30
CA ALA A 2 -9.60 -16.58 20.44
C ALA A 2 -9.17 -16.77 18.97
N SER A 3 -9.89 -17.61 18.22
CA SER A 3 -9.50 -18.13 16.91
C SER A 3 -9.96 -17.25 15.73
N GLY A 4 -9.94 -15.93 15.90
CA GLY A 4 -10.41 -14.97 14.89
C GLY A 4 -9.33 -13.97 14.48
N ALA A 5 -9.38 -13.51 13.23
CA ALA A 5 -8.56 -12.37 12.80
C ALA A 5 -8.97 -11.10 13.56
N ALA A 6 -8.00 -10.29 13.97
CA ALA A 6 -8.25 -9.05 14.73
C ALA A 6 -8.42 -7.81 13.83
N PHE A 7 -7.95 -7.88 12.58
CA PHE A 7 -7.99 -6.79 11.59
C PHE A 7 -7.76 -7.36 10.19
N VAL A 8 -8.00 -6.54 9.16
CA VAL A 8 -7.69 -6.83 7.76
C VAL A 8 -6.70 -5.79 7.23
N GLY A 9 -5.65 -6.24 6.54
CA GLY A 9 -4.71 -5.38 5.81
C GLY A 9 -4.87 -5.56 4.31
N ILE A 10 -4.91 -4.45 3.55
CA ILE A 10 -5.12 -4.47 2.09
C ILE A 10 -4.06 -3.62 1.40
N GLY A 11 -3.40 -4.20 0.41
CA GLY A 11 -2.65 -3.46 -0.61
C GLY A 11 -3.55 -3.22 -1.81
N ALA A 12 -3.79 -1.95 -2.14
CA ALA A 12 -4.66 -1.56 -3.26
C ALA A 12 -3.83 -0.88 -4.36
N PRO A 13 -4.15 -1.14 -5.64
CA PRO A 13 -3.48 -0.47 -6.75
C PRO A 13 -3.86 1.02 -6.78
N GLY A 14 -2.91 1.85 -7.20
CA GLY A 14 -3.06 3.31 -7.24
C GLY A 14 -2.65 4.00 -5.93
N THR A 15 -2.92 5.31 -5.84
CA THR A 15 -2.60 6.08 -4.64
C THR A 15 -3.74 5.96 -3.63
N VAL A 16 -3.43 5.85 -2.33
CA VAL A 16 -4.41 5.59 -1.27
C VAL A 16 -4.36 6.68 -0.21
N ASP A 17 -5.52 7.17 0.23
CA ASP A 17 -5.63 7.88 1.51
C ASP A 17 -5.66 6.86 2.64
N THR A 18 -4.51 6.62 3.27
CA THR A 18 -4.39 5.61 4.33
C THR A 18 -5.19 5.97 5.58
N ARG A 19 -5.70 7.20 5.73
CA ARG A 19 -6.56 7.58 6.87
C ARG A 19 -8.02 7.18 6.66
N THR A 20 -8.48 7.16 5.41
CA THR A 20 -9.88 6.84 5.08
C THR A 20 -10.03 5.48 4.42
N GLY A 21 -8.92 4.86 3.98
CA GLY A 21 -8.93 3.62 3.21
C GLY A 21 -9.51 3.79 1.80
N THR A 22 -9.45 5.01 1.25
CA THR A 22 -10.01 5.36 -0.07
C THR A 22 -8.92 5.44 -1.11
N VAL A 23 -9.15 4.86 -2.29
CA VAL A 23 -8.28 5.02 -3.45
C VAL A 23 -8.43 6.45 -3.98
N ARG A 24 -7.36 7.24 -3.99
CA ARG A 24 -7.36 8.63 -4.44
C ARG A 24 -7.24 8.74 -5.96
N SER A 25 -6.33 7.98 -6.55
CA SER A 25 -6.14 7.93 -7.99
C SER A 25 -5.69 6.54 -8.42
N ALA A 26 -5.94 6.21 -9.69
CA ALA A 26 -5.55 4.97 -10.31
C ALA A 26 -5.23 5.24 -11.78
N THR A 27 -4.49 4.33 -12.42
CA THR A 27 -4.25 4.38 -13.86
C THR A 27 -5.51 4.00 -14.64
N ASP A 28 -5.57 4.35 -15.92
CA ASP A 28 -6.69 4.02 -16.82
C ASP A 28 -6.93 2.52 -17.02
N LEU A 29 -6.01 1.66 -16.58
CA LEU A 29 -6.19 0.21 -16.53
C LEU A 29 -7.29 -0.24 -15.54
N LEU A 30 -7.70 0.63 -14.61
CA LEU A 30 -8.68 0.36 -13.57
C LEU A 30 -9.81 1.41 -13.60
N PRO A 31 -10.68 1.39 -14.62
CA PRO A 31 -11.74 2.38 -14.77
C PRO A 31 -12.71 2.33 -13.57
N GLY A 32 -13.01 3.51 -13.02
CA GLY A 32 -13.89 3.66 -11.86
C GLY A 32 -13.25 3.29 -10.51
N TRP A 33 -11.96 2.95 -10.48
CA TRP A 33 -11.28 2.57 -9.23
C TRP A 33 -11.01 3.76 -8.31
N ALA A 34 -10.62 4.91 -8.87
CA ALA A 34 -10.44 6.13 -8.10
C ALA A 34 -11.75 6.56 -7.41
N GLY A 35 -11.67 6.94 -6.14
CA GLY A 35 -12.81 7.24 -5.28
C GLY A 35 -13.38 6.04 -4.51
N THR A 36 -12.94 4.81 -4.81
CA THR A 36 -13.44 3.61 -4.12
C THR A 36 -13.03 3.60 -2.65
N ALA A 37 -14.01 3.56 -1.75
CA ALA A 37 -13.83 3.47 -0.31
C ALA A 37 -13.60 2.01 0.14
N VAL A 38 -12.45 1.45 -0.24
CA VAL A 38 -12.08 0.05 0.01
C VAL A 38 -12.14 -0.29 1.49
N GLY A 39 -11.53 0.54 2.35
CA GLY A 39 -11.53 0.34 3.81
C GLY A 39 -12.95 0.21 4.36
N PRO A 40 -13.79 1.27 4.25
CA PRO A 40 -15.16 1.24 4.75
C PRO A 40 -16.02 0.09 4.20
N ALA A 41 -15.88 -0.24 2.91
CA ALA A 41 -16.62 -1.35 2.31
C ALA A 41 -16.26 -2.70 2.94
N VAL A 42 -14.97 -2.95 3.19
CA VAL A 42 -14.51 -4.21 3.80
C VAL A 42 -14.79 -4.22 5.31
N GLU A 43 -14.70 -3.08 6.00
CA GLU A 43 -15.08 -2.97 7.42
C GLU A 43 -16.55 -3.33 7.60
N ALA A 44 -17.44 -2.78 6.76
CA ALA A 44 -18.87 -3.09 6.79
C ALA A 44 -19.16 -4.58 6.54
N ALA A 45 -18.38 -5.22 5.65
CA ALA A 45 -18.56 -6.63 5.31
C ALA A 45 -18.03 -7.60 6.37
N THR A 46 -16.99 -7.21 7.12
CA THR A 46 -16.27 -8.10 8.05
C THR A 46 -16.51 -7.80 9.52
N GLY A 47 -16.92 -6.57 9.86
CA GLY A 47 -16.96 -6.07 11.24
C GLY A 47 -15.58 -5.90 11.88
N LEU A 48 -14.50 -6.03 11.11
CA LEU A 48 -13.12 -5.88 11.57
C LEU A 48 -12.53 -4.54 11.15
N PRO A 49 -11.61 -3.94 11.93
CA PRO A 49 -10.83 -2.79 11.48
C PRO A 49 -10.04 -3.10 10.20
N VAL A 50 -10.03 -2.18 9.24
CA VAL A 50 -9.33 -2.34 7.96
C VAL A 50 -8.26 -1.26 7.78
N LEU A 51 -7.05 -1.68 7.43
CA LEU A 51 -5.96 -0.81 7.02
C LEU A 51 -5.72 -0.99 5.52
N VAL A 52 -5.73 0.10 4.76
CA VAL A 52 -5.45 0.09 3.32
C VAL A 52 -4.24 0.96 3.03
N ASP A 53 -3.34 0.46 2.19
CA ASP A 53 -2.21 1.20 1.64
C ASP A 53 -2.04 0.87 0.15
N ASN A 54 -1.16 1.60 -0.52
CA ASN A 54 -0.72 1.25 -1.87
C ASN A 54 -0.08 -0.16 -1.87
N ASP A 55 -0.38 -0.94 -2.90
CA ASP A 55 0.12 -2.31 -3.10
C ASP A 55 1.65 -2.44 -3.05
N VAL A 56 2.39 -1.54 -3.70
CA VAL A 56 3.86 -1.54 -3.70
C VAL A 56 4.42 -1.23 -2.31
N ASN A 57 3.79 -0.33 -1.55
CA ASN A 57 4.13 -0.10 -0.14
C ASN A 57 3.94 -1.37 0.71
N VAL A 58 2.85 -2.11 0.49
CA VAL A 58 2.56 -3.35 1.21
C VAL A 58 3.55 -4.46 0.83
N LEU A 59 3.91 -4.57 -0.44
CA LEU A 59 4.97 -5.50 -0.89
C LEU A 59 6.31 -5.19 -0.23
N ALA A 60 6.74 -3.92 -0.25
CA ALA A 60 7.96 -3.49 0.41
C ALA A 60 7.93 -3.73 1.93
N LEU A 61 6.78 -3.56 2.58
CA LEU A 61 6.60 -3.90 4.00
C LEU A 61 6.79 -5.40 4.25
N GLY A 62 6.33 -6.26 3.34
CA GLY A 62 6.60 -7.70 3.40
C GLY A 62 8.10 -8.01 3.35
N GLU A 63 8.80 -7.41 2.38
CA GLU A 63 10.25 -7.58 2.23
C GLU A 63 11.03 -7.09 3.45
N LEU A 64 10.67 -5.94 4.02
CA LEU A 64 11.31 -5.40 5.22
C LEU A 64 11.11 -6.29 6.44
N ARG A 65 9.97 -6.98 6.53
CA ARG A 65 9.63 -7.82 7.69
C ARG A 65 10.23 -9.20 7.60
N ARG A 66 10.20 -9.83 6.42
CA ARG A 66 10.45 -11.27 6.25
C ARG A 66 11.17 -11.63 4.95
N GLY A 67 11.45 -10.67 4.08
CA GLY A 67 12.06 -10.91 2.79
C GLY A 67 13.50 -10.39 2.70
N ALA A 68 13.91 -10.05 1.49
CA ALA A 68 15.29 -9.67 1.16
C ALA A 68 15.74 -8.35 1.81
N ALA A 69 14.78 -7.49 2.17
CA ALA A 69 15.04 -6.21 2.81
C ALA A 69 15.11 -6.28 4.35
N ALA A 70 14.96 -7.48 4.95
CA ALA A 70 15.04 -7.64 6.40
C ALA A 70 16.42 -7.17 6.93
N GLY A 71 16.41 -6.40 8.03
CA GLY A 71 17.62 -5.87 8.67
C GLY A 71 18.27 -4.68 7.96
N HIS A 72 17.69 -4.17 6.87
CA HIS A 72 18.19 -2.99 6.17
C HIS A 72 17.42 -1.73 6.57
N ASP A 73 18.14 -0.66 6.90
CA ASP A 73 17.54 0.60 7.35
C ASP A 73 17.09 1.52 6.21
N ALA A 74 17.74 1.45 5.05
CA ALA A 74 17.41 2.28 3.90
C ALA A 74 17.21 1.38 2.67
N VAL A 75 15.99 1.37 2.14
CA VAL A 75 15.58 0.47 1.06
C VAL A 75 14.77 1.23 0.03
N LEU A 76 15.16 1.11 -1.23
CA LEU A 76 14.30 1.45 -2.36
C LEU A 76 13.79 0.13 -2.96
N TYR A 77 12.51 -0.14 -2.78
CA TYR A 77 11.85 -1.26 -3.42
C TYR A 77 11.35 -0.81 -4.80
N VAL A 78 11.64 -1.59 -5.84
CA VAL A 78 11.17 -1.34 -7.21
C VAL A 78 10.42 -2.56 -7.68
N SER A 79 9.15 -2.38 -8.01
CA SER A 79 8.31 -3.41 -8.62
C SER A 79 8.26 -3.19 -10.12
N VAL A 80 8.58 -4.22 -10.90
CA VAL A 80 8.48 -4.21 -12.37
C VAL A 80 7.51 -5.32 -12.79
N GLY A 81 6.40 -4.93 -13.39
CA GLY A 81 5.36 -5.83 -13.87
C GLY A 81 4.58 -5.19 -15.02
N THR A 82 3.25 -5.11 -14.91
CA THR A 82 2.42 -4.36 -15.87
C THR A 82 2.86 -2.89 -16.02
N GLY A 83 3.37 -2.31 -14.92
CA GLY A 83 4.03 -1.01 -14.90
C GLY A 83 5.24 -1.03 -13.97
N VAL A 84 5.79 0.16 -13.71
CA VAL A 84 6.86 0.35 -12.72
C VAL A 84 6.28 1.07 -11.51
N GLY A 85 6.45 0.47 -10.34
CA GLY A 85 6.12 1.09 -9.06
C GLY A 85 7.33 1.11 -8.13
N GLY A 86 7.28 1.92 -7.09
CA GLY A 86 8.33 1.93 -6.08
C GLY A 86 7.82 2.25 -4.68
N ALA A 87 8.64 1.92 -3.70
CA ALA A 87 8.43 2.30 -2.31
C ALA A 87 9.78 2.62 -1.66
N LEU A 88 9.83 3.74 -0.95
CA LEU A 88 11.00 4.14 -0.17
C LEU A 88 10.78 3.75 1.29
N ALA A 89 11.78 3.13 1.91
CA ALA A 89 11.80 2.88 3.34
C ALA A 89 13.08 3.44 3.96
N LEU A 90 12.91 4.14 5.09
CA LEU A 90 14.00 4.72 5.88
C LEU A 90 13.78 4.38 7.36
N GLY A 91 14.83 3.95 8.05
CA GLY A 91 14.76 3.40 9.41
C GLY A 91 13.80 2.22 9.53
N GLY A 92 13.74 1.37 8.50
CA GLY A 92 12.82 0.21 8.46
C GLY A 92 11.33 0.56 8.31
N ARG A 93 11.00 1.82 7.95
CA ARG A 93 9.62 2.30 7.84
C ARG A 93 9.34 2.85 6.45
N ILE A 94 8.18 2.50 5.90
CA ILE A 94 7.70 3.06 4.62
C ILE A 94 7.53 4.58 4.73
N VAL A 95 8.16 5.30 3.81
CA VAL A 95 8.06 6.74 3.60
C VAL A 95 7.01 7.00 2.54
N ARG A 96 5.86 7.55 2.95
CA ARG A 96 4.73 7.85 2.04
C ARG A 96 4.78 9.26 1.45
N GLY A 97 5.66 10.13 1.97
CA GLY A 97 5.75 11.53 1.59
C GLY A 97 4.56 12.38 2.04
N ALA A 98 4.66 13.69 1.89
CA ALA A 98 3.68 14.65 2.42
C ALA A 98 2.27 14.49 1.82
N ARG A 99 2.17 13.93 0.61
CA ARG A 99 0.90 13.72 -0.11
C ARG A 99 0.51 12.25 -0.25
N GLY A 100 1.29 11.31 0.31
CA GLY A 100 1.01 9.88 0.21
C GLY A 100 1.40 9.24 -1.13
N VAL A 101 2.33 9.85 -1.88
CA VAL A 101 2.73 9.45 -3.25
C VAL A 101 4.26 9.34 -3.41
N ALA A 102 5.01 9.23 -2.31
CA ALA A 102 6.44 8.98 -2.41
C ALA A 102 6.70 7.56 -2.94
N GLY A 103 7.68 7.43 -3.84
CA GLY A 103 8.00 6.14 -4.46
C GLY A 103 7.27 5.86 -5.77
N GLU A 104 6.48 6.80 -6.30
CA GLU A 104 5.84 6.69 -7.64
C GLU A 104 6.88 6.78 -8.79
N LEU A 105 7.82 5.82 -8.82
CA LEU A 105 9.00 5.82 -9.69
C LEU A 105 8.64 5.69 -11.18
N GLY A 106 7.49 5.08 -11.50
CA GLY A 106 6.99 4.97 -12.87
C GLY A 106 6.63 6.31 -13.52
N HIS A 107 6.62 7.40 -12.76
CA HIS A 107 6.23 8.75 -13.22
C HIS A 107 7.39 9.75 -13.23
N LEU A 108 8.65 9.30 -13.13
CA LEU A 108 9.84 10.16 -13.08
C LEU A 108 10.28 10.73 -14.44
N ALA A 109 9.73 10.23 -15.55
CA ALA A 109 10.12 10.59 -16.92
C ALA A 109 9.08 11.47 -17.62
#